data_AF-A0A821U7A6-F1
#
_entry.id   AF-A0A821U7A6-F1
#
_cell.length_a   1.000
_cell.length_b   1.000
_cell.length_c   1.000
_cell.angle_alpha   90.00
_cell.angle_beta   90.00
_cell.angle_gamma   90.00
#
_symmetry.space_group_name_H-M   'P 1'
#
loop_
_entity.id
_entity.type
_entity.pdbx_description
1 polymer ?
#
loop_
_entity_poly.entity_id
_entity_poly.type
_entity_poly.pdbx_seq_one_letter_code
_entity_poly.pdbx_strand_id
1 'polypeptide(L)'
;MANDLQQLALIEKTLHLNYLRDFRVEQCQLFLQHKCTQHRPFSCFYWHFQNQRRRRPFRRLDGTFSYDPDFYCNNYDEQSGICPNGDDCPLLHRNANDTEKRYHLRYYKTGLCTHESDAKGHCLKSGPHCSYAHGATDLRQPILDSREMQNNDLALERLARLCISLENERALNDDPKWSDSHYVLANYKTEPCKRPPRLCRQGYACPQYHNPRDRRRNPSIFKYKSTPCPHVKQNDEWIDPTVCESGDGCKY
;
A
#
# COMPACT_ATOMS: atom_id res chain seq x y z
N MET A 1 -22.89 3.69 -18.85
CA MET A 1 -22.15 3.20 -17.66
C MET A 1 -22.18 1.66 -17.48
N ALA A 2 -22.85 0.88 -18.35
CA ALA A 2 -23.11 -0.55 -18.12
C ALA A 2 -22.14 -1.55 -18.80
N ASN A 3 -21.29 -1.13 -19.74
CA ASN A 3 -20.63 -2.08 -20.67
C ASN A 3 -19.35 -2.73 -20.12
N ASP A 4 -18.49 -1.98 -19.43
CA ASP A 4 -17.18 -2.51 -18.99
C ASP A 4 -17.28 -3.46 -17.78
N LEU A 5 -18.30 -3.32 -16.94
CA LEU A 5 -18.53 -4.27 -15.84
C LEU A 5 -19.12 -5.59 -16.33
N GLN A 6 -19.90 -5.58 -17.42
CA GLN A 6 -20.31 -6.81 -18.08
C GLN A 6 -19.08 -7.51 -18.69
N GLN A 7 -18.16 -6.77 -19.31
CA GLN A 7 -16.91 -7.36 -19.83
C GLN A 7 -15.99 -7.88 -18.71
N LEU A 8 -15.80 -7.12 -17.62
CA LEU A 8 -15.06 -7.57 -16.44
C LEU A 8 -15.72 -8.79 -15.79
N ALA A 9 -17.05 -8.82 -15.72
CA ALA A 9 -17.78 -9.95 -15.14
C ALA A 9 -17.65 -11.26 -15.91
N LEU A 10 -17.29 -11.19 -17.20
CA LEU A 10 -17.06 -12.37 -18.04
C LEU A 10 -15.69 -13.02 -17.80
N ILE A 11 -14.70 -12.25 -17.35
CA ILE A 11 -13.29 -12.72 -17.21
C ILE A 11 -12.82 -12.79 -15.76
N GLU A 12 -13.51 -12.12 -14.84
CA GLU A 12 -13.06 -11.95 -13.46
C GLU A 12 -13.81 -12.88 -12.49
N LYS A 13 -13.11 -13.34 -11.46
CA LYS A 13 -13.67 -14.25 -10.46
C LYS A 13 -14.75 -13.53 -9.64
N THR A 14 -15.83 -14.24 -9.30
CA THR A 14 -16.97 -13.67 -8.55
C THR A 14 -16.55 -12.97 -7.26
N LEU A 15 -15.62 -13.56 -6.50
CA LEU A 15 -15.11 -12.96 -5.27
C LEU A 15 -14.35 -11.66 -5.56
N HIS A 16 -13.54 -11.61 -6.61
CA HIS A 16 -12.81 -10.40 -6.98
C HIS A 16 -13.74 -9.27 -7.38
N LEU A 17 -14.77 -9.58 -8.16
CA LEU A 17 -15.80 -8.62 -8.56
C LEU A 17 -16.49 -8.01 -7.34
N ASN A 18 -16.84 -8.83 -6.34
CA ASN A 18 -17.44 -8.34 -5.10
C ASN A 18 -16.54 -7.33 -4.38
N TYR A 19 -15.24 -7.63 -4.22
CA TYR A 19 -14.30 -6.71 -3.58
C TYR A 19 -14.06 -5.44 -4.41
N LEU A 20 -13.84 -5.58 -5.72
CA LEU A 20 -13.66 -4.44 -6.61
C LEU A 20 -14.89 -3.52 -6.62
N ARG A 21 -16.08 -4.10 -6.56
CA ARG A 21 -17.35 -3.38 -6.63
C ARG A 21 -17.75 -2.74 -5.31
N ASP A 22 -17.67 -3.47 -4.20
CA ASP A 22 -18.45 -3.17 -3.00
C ASP A 22 -17.59 -2.96 -1.74
N PHE A 23 -16.33 -3.41 -1.72
CA PHE A 23 -15.50 -3.31 -0.51
C PHE A 23 -15.28 -1.85 -0.12
N ARG A 24 -15.78 -1.49 1.07
CA ARG A 24 -15.75 -0.14 1.65
C ARG A 24 -16.41 0.94 0.80
N VAL A 25 -17.33 0.58 -0.09
CA VAL A 25 -18.08 1.54 -0.89
C VAL A 25 -19.32 2.05 -0.16
N GLU A 26 -20.08 1.12 0.43
CA GLU A 26 -21.33 1.42 1.14
C GLU A 26 -21.17 1.49 2.66
N GLN A 27 -22.01 2.29 3.32
CA GLN A 27 -22.01 2.46 4.78
C GLN A 27 -22.60 1.24 5.47
N CYS A 28 -21.97 0.81 6.57
CA CYS A 28 -22.49 -0.30 7.37
C CYS A 28 -23.78 0.10 8.10
N GLN A 29 -24.91 -0.46 7.67
CA GLN A 29 -26.21 -0.23 8.32
C GLN A 29 -26.27 -0.76 9.76
N LEU A 30 -25.56 -1.87 10.05
CA LEU A 30 -25.47 -2.41 11.40
C LEU A 30 -24.64 -1.51 12.33
N PHE A 31 -23.66 -0.78 11.81
CA PHE A 31 -22.85 0.14 12.61
C PHE A 31 -23.66 1.34 13.07
N LEU A 32 -24.51 1.88 12.20
CA LEU A 32 -25.46 2.96 12.54
C LEU A 32 -26.41 2.58 13.67
N GLN A 33 -26.69 1.28 13.83
CA GLN A 33 -27.52 0.74 14.91
C GLN A 33 -26.71 0.26 16.12
N HIS A 34 -25.38 0.46 16.14
CA HIS A 34 -24.45 -0.09 17.13
C HIS A 34 -24.47 -1.62 17.26
N LYS A 35 -24.85 -2.33 16.18
CA LYS A 35 -24.96 -3.81 16.11
C LYS A 35 -23.85 -4.47 15.29
N CYS A 36 -22.95 -3.71 14.67
CA CYS A 36 -21.87 -4.28 13.87
C CYS A 36 -20.82 -4.96 14.77
N THR A 37 -20.76 -6.29 14.72
CA THR A 37 -19.77 -7.11 15.45
C THR A 37 -18.38 -7.12 14.78
N GLN A 38 -18.28 -6.61 13.55
CA GLN A 38 -17.04 -6.54 12.77
C GLN A 38 -16.37 -5.15 12.81
N HIS A 39 -16.78 -4.30 13.75
CA HIS A 39 -16.10 -3.03 14.00
C HIS A 39 -14.75 -3.24 14.72
N ARG A 40 -14.68 -4.23 15.62
CA ARG A 40 -13.51 -4.58 16.43
C ARG A 40 -13.47 -6.12 16.61
N PRO A 41 -12.56 -6.85 15.96
CA PRO A 41 -11.52 -6.36 15.05
C PRO A 41 -12.10 -5.74 13.77
N PHE A 42 -11.34 -4.86 13.14
CA PHE A 42 -11.77 -4.00 12.04
C PHE A 42 -11.92 -4.77 10.70
N SER A 43 -12.84 -5.73 10.67
CA SER A 43 -13.09 -6.68 9.57
C SER A 43 -14.43 -6.47 8.87
N CYS A 44 -15.11 -5.34 9.09
CA CYS A 44 -16.33 -5.04 8.36
C CYS A 44 -16.00 -4.75 6.89
N PHE A 45 -16.80 -5.34 6.01
CA PHE A 45 -16.72 -5.13 4.57
C PHE A 45 -17.18 -3.72 4.14
N TYR A 46 -18.04 -3.10 4.96
CA TYR A 46 -18.60 -1.77 4.76
C TYR A 46 -17.82 -0.72 5.56
N TRP A 47 -17.92 0.55 5.17
CA TRP A 47 -17.26 1.63 5.91
C TRP A 47 -18.13 2.09 7.09
N HIS A 48 -17.48 2.54 8.18
CA HIS A 48 -18.15 3.05 9.38
C HIS A 48 -17.98 4.56 9.53
N PHE A 49 -16.77 5.05 9.25
CA PHE A 49 -16.44 6.47 9.22
C PHE A 49 -16.14 6.92 7.79
N GLN A 50 -16.41 8.19 7.49
CA GLN A 50 -16.30 8.73 6.13
C GLN A 50 -14.89 8.58 5.54
N ASN A 51 -13.84 8.73 6.34
CA ASN A 51 -12.45 8.50 5.91
C ASN A 51 -12.12 7.04 5.56
N GLN A 52 -13.01 6.09 5.83
CA GLN A 52 -12.87 4.69 5.43
C GLN A 52 -13.57 4.39 4.11
N ARG A 53 -14.43 5.31 3.64
CA ARG A 53 -15.16 5.16 2.38
C ARG A 53 -14.18 5.13 1.22
N ARG A 54 -14.39 4.20 0.32
CA ARG A 54 -13.68 4.01 -0.93
C ARG A 54 -14.62 4.32 -2.09
N ARG A 55 -14.17 5.12 -3.05
CA ARG A 55 -14.88 5.24 -4.33
C ARG A 55 -14.65 3.98 -5.17
N ARG A 56 -15.71 3.53 -5.85
CA ARG A 56 -15.63 2.38 -6.75
C ARG A 56 -14.84 2.77 -8.01
N PRO A 57 -13.73 2.09 -8.34
CA PRO A 57 -13.02 2.31 -9.59
C PRO A 57 -13.82 1.73 -10.76
N PHE A 58 -13.90 2.47 -11.84
CA PHE A 58 -14.43 1.98 -13.11
C PHE A 58 -13.62 2.54 -14.27
N ARG A 59 -13.73 1.89 -15.42
CA ARG A 59 -13.15 2.36 -16.67
C ARG A 59 -14.24 3.04 -17.50
N ARG A 60 -13.92 4.23 -18.02
CA ARG A 60 -14.77 5.04 -18.88
C ARG A 60 -14.75 4.48 -20.31
N LEU A 61 -15.67 4.94 -21.15
CA LEU A 61 -15.79 4.48 -22.54
C LEU A 61 -14.55 4.79 -23.39
N ASP A 62 -13.82 5.85 -23.05
CA ASP A 62 -12.54 6.23 -23.66
C ASP A 62 -11.36 5.37 -23.17
N GLY A 63 -11.64 4.40 -22.29
CA GLY A 63 -10.67 3.49 -21.71
C GLY A 63 -9.85 4.06 -20.55
N THR A 64 -10.12 5.28 -20.11
CA THR A 64 -9.47 5.89 -18.93
C THR A 64 -10.15 5.49 -17.63
N PHE A 65 -9.44 5.54 -16.50
CA PHE A 65 -10.05 5.28 -15.20
C PHE A 65 -10.90 6.44 -14.66
N SER A 66 -11.85 6.10 -13.77
CA SER A 66 -12.68 7.06 -13.04
C SER A 66 -11.85 8.02 -12.19
N TYR A 67 -10.75 7.51 -11.61
CA TYR A 67 -9.70 8.25 -10.93
C TYR A 67 -8.36 7.56 -11.18
N ASP A 68 -7.27 8.32 -11.14
CA ASP A 68 -5.92 7.86 -11.40
C ASP A 68 -5.44 6.86 -10.32
N PRO A 69 -4.80 5.73 -10.68
CA PRO A 69 -4.34 4.74 -9.71
C PRO A 69 -3.09 5.16 -8.90
N ASP A 70 -2.38 6.21 -9.32
CA ASP A 70 -1.04 6.54 -8.83
C ASP A 70 -0.88 7.95 -8.29
N PHE A 71 -1.61 8.92 -8.83
CA PHE A 71 -1.53 10.31 -8.41
C PHE A 71 -2.57 10.60 -7.32
N TYR A 72 -2.08 10.89 -6.11
CA TYR A 72 -2.92 11.26 -4.98
C TYR A 72 -3.43 12.70 -5.08
N CYS A 73 -4.66 12.92 -4.63
CA CYS A 73 -5.27 14.22 -4.47
C CYS A 73 -4.68 14.93 -3.25
N ASN A 74 -4.16 16.14 -3.43
CA ASN A 74 -3.65 16.96 -2.32
C ASN A 74 -4.76 17.67 -1.54
N ASN A 75 -5.99 17.67 -2.05
CA ASN A 75 -7.14 18.36 -1.46
C ASN A 75 -8.07 17.39 -0.70
N TYR A 76 -7.72 16.12 -0.61
CA TYR A 76 -8.46 15.16 0.21
C TYR A 76 -8.00 15.25 1.66
N ASP A 77 -8.93 15.50 2.57
CA ASP A 77 -8.66 15.46 4.01
C ASP A 77 -8.77 14.02 4.53
N GLU A 78 -7.65 13.46 4.97
CA GLU A 78 -7.54 12.09 5.47
C GLU A 78 -8.27 11.87 6.82
N GLN A 79 -8.47 12.94 7.60
CA GLN A 79 -9.18 12.84 8.88
C GLN A 79 -10.70 12.80 8.66
N SER A 80 -11.25 13.77 7.92
CA SER A 80 -12.69 13.82 7.67
C SER A 80 -13.16 12.88 6.56
N GLY A 81 -12.28 12.52 5.62
CA GLY A 81 -12.61 11.73 4.45
C GLY A 81 -13.31 12.51 3.34
N ILE A 82 -13.15 13.84 3.31
CA ILE A 82 -13.85 14.75 2.40
C ILE A 82 -12.86 15.30 1.37
N CYS A 83 -13.30 15.37 0.12
CA CYS A 83 -12.62 16.07 -0.97
C CYS A 83 -13.58 17.13 -1.54
N PRO A 84 -13.12 18.36 -1.83
CA PRO A 84 -13.93 19.37 -2.52
C PRO A 84 -14.47 18.89 -3.87
N ASN A 85 -13.71 18.04 -4.56
CA ASN A 85 -14.11 17.44 -5.84
C ASN A 85 -14.98 16.19 -5.68
N GLY A 86 -15.28 15.77 -4.45
CA GLY A 86 -16.17 14.64 -4.15
C GLY A 86 -15.81 13.35 -4.89
N ASP A 87 -16.84 12.70 -5.43
CA ASP A 87 -16.68 11.46 -6.18
C ASP A 87 -16.09 11.66 -7.58
N ASP A 88 -16.23 12.86 -8.14
CA ASP A 88 -15.72 13.24 -9.46
C ASP A 88 -14.22 13.57 -9.46
N CYS A 89 -13.55 13.53 -8.30
CA CYS A 89 -12.11 13.79 -8.24
C CYS A 89 -11.33 12.80 -9.12
N PRO A 90 -10.55 13.28 -10.11
CA PRO A 90 -9.82 12.39 -11.02
C PRO A 90 -8.56 11.80 -10.38
N LEU A 91 -8.24 12.15 -9.14
CA LEU A 91 -7.05 11.72 -8.41
C LEU A 91 -7.43 10.76 -7.28
N LEU A 92 -6.47 9.96 -6.86
CA LEU A 92 -6.61 8.97 -5.80
C LEU A 92 -6.76 9.64 -4.43
N HIS A 93 -7.69 9.18 -3.58
CA HIS A 93 -7.78 9.64 -2.19
C HIS A 93 -7.02 8.71 -1.25
N ARG A 94 -6.24 9.27 -0.31
CA ARG A 94 -5.56 8.50 0.74
C ARG A 94 -6.52 8.20 1.89
N ASN A 95 -7.55 7.41 1.59
CA ASN A 95 -8.50 6.96 2.58
C ASN A 95 -7.88 5.92 3.53
N ALA A 96 -8.57 5.59 4.62
CA ALA A 96 -8.06 4.70 5.66
C ALA A 96 -7.60 3.36 5.07
N ASN A 97 -6.37 2.97 5.41
CA ASN A 97 -5.66 1.81 4.86
C ASN A 97 -5.43 1.83 3.35
N ASP A 98 -5.48 3.00 2.71
CA ASP A 98 -5.18 3.20 1.28
C ASP A 98 -6.02 2.28 0.38
N THR A 99 -7.30 2.11 0.74
CA THR A 99 -8.18 1.12 0.09
C THR A 99 -8.55 1.51 -1.33
N GLU A 100 -8.64 2.81 -1.68
CA GLU A 100 -8.86 3.20 -3.09
C GLU A 100 -7.75 2.67 -4.01
N LYS A 101 -6.49 2.68 -3.55
CA LYS A 101 -5.35 2.16 -4.31
C LYS A 101 -5.32 0.64 -4.30
N ARG A 102 -5.37 0.05 -3.11
CA ARG A 102 -5.21 -1.39 -2.91
C ARG A 102 -6.28 -2.21 -3.63
N TYR A 103 -7.49 -1.65 -3.71
CA TYR A 103 -8.62 -2.27 -4.38
C TYR A 103 -8.90 -1.66 -5.76
N HIS A 104 -7.91 -1.00 -6.38
CA HIS A 104 -8.05 -0.48 -7.73
C HIS A 104 -8.03 -1.61 -8.78
N LEU A 105 -8.68 -1.39 -9.92
CA LEU A 105 -8.62 -2.28 -11.10
C LEU A 105 -7.19 -2.52 -11.62
N ARG A 106 -6.25 -1.68 -11.22
CA ARG A 106 -4.83 -1.76 -11.57
C ARG A 106 -4.00 -2.66 -10.63
N TYR A 107 -4.44 -2.83 -9.37
CA TYR A 107 -3.59 -3.34 -8.28
C TYR A 107 -4.17 -4.49 -7.47
N TYR A 108 -5.49 -4.56 -7.33
CA TYR A 108 -6.12 -5.60 -6.53
C TYR A 108 -5.78 -6.99 -7.08
N LYS A 109 -5.18 -7.86 -6.25
CA LYS A 109 -4.82 -9.25 -6.59
C LYS A 109 -3.90 -9.40 -7.80
N THR A 110 -3.15 -8.36 -8.17
CA THR A 110 -2.21 -8.41 -9.31
C THR A 110 -0.79 -8.79 -8.90
N GLY A 111 -0.55 -9.05 -7.61
CA GLY A 111 0.73 -9.51 -7.09
C GLY A 111 0.52 -10.48 -5.93
N LEU A 112 1.44 -11.42 -5.76
CA LEU A 112 1.39 -12.42 -4.69
C LEU A 112 1.61 -11.79 -3.31
N CYS A 113 0.91 -12.30 -2.31
CA CYS A 113 1.14 -11.93 -0.93
C CYS A 113 2.43 -12.59 -0.44
N THR A 114 3.23 -11.86 0.34
CA THR A 114 4.42 -12.38 1.00
C THR A 114 4.12 -13.07 2.33
N HIS A 115 2.89 -12.92 2.83
CA HIS A 115 2.46 -13.51 4.09
C HIS A 115 1.68 -14.80 3.82
N GLU A 116 1.89 -15.79 4.67
CA GLU A 116 1.17 -17.06 4.61
C GLU A 116 -0.32 -16.86 4.91
N SER A 117 -1.09 -17.88 4.53
CA SER A 117 -2.50 -17.98 4.86
C SER A 117 -2.70 -18.89 6.08
N ASP A 118 -3.72 -18.60 6.89
CA ASP A 118 -4.19 -19.51 7.93
C ASP A 118 -4.89 -20.74 7.33
N ALA A 119 -5.29 -21.68 8.18
CA ALA A 119 -6.02 -22.89 7.78
C ALA A 119 -7.39 -22.61 7.11
N LYS A 120 -7.90 -21.37 7.23
CA LYS A 120 -9.14 -20.92 6.58
C LYS A 120 -8.88 -20.21 5.25
N GLY A 121 -7.61 -20.07 4.84
CA GLY A 121 -7.21 -19.40 3.61
C GLY A 121 -7.08 -17.87 3.74
N HIS A 122 -7.15 -17.30 4.95
CA HIS A 122 -7.01 -15.86 5.16
C HIS A 122 -5.55 -15.47 5.43
N CYS A 123 -5.15 -14.28 4.99
CA CYS A 123 -3.81 -13.76 5.24
C CYS A 123 -3.55 -13.61 6.74
N LEU A 124 -2.42 -14.10 7.25
CA LEU A 124 -2.06 -13.95 8.67
C LEU A 124 -1.91 -12.48 9.11
N LYS A 125 -1.55 -11.59 8.19
CA LYS A 125 -1.36 -10.16 8.48
C LYS A 125 -2.59 -9.30 8.22
N SER A 126 -3.23 -9.51 7.06
CA SER A 126 -4.32 -8.64 6.57
C SER A 126 -5.71 -9.29 6.69
N GLY A 127 -5.76 -10.52 7.22
CA GLY A 127 -6.98 -11.28 7.37
C GLY A 127 -7.68 -11.59 6.03
N PRO A 128 -9.02 -11.65 6.02
CA PRO A 128 -9.80 -12.00 4.83
C PRO A 128 -9.75 -10.93 3.74
N HIS A 129 -9.39 -9.69 4.08
CA HIS A 129 -9.38 -8.54 3.17
C HIS A 129 -7.96 -8.23 2.67
N CYS A 130 -7.17 -9.27 2.41
CA CYS A 130 -5.86 -9.08 1.81
C CYS A 130 -6.01 -8.67 0.34
N SER A 131 -5.43 -7.53 -0.04
CA SER A 131 -5.45 -7.05 -1.42
C SER A 131 -4.45 -7.77 -2.35
N TYR A 132 -3.60 -8.62 -1.80
CA TYR A 132 -2.62 -9.43 -2.54
C TYR A 132 -3.12 -10.86 -2.72
N ALA A 133 -2.63 -11.53 -3.75
CA ALA A 133 -3.05 -12.87 -4.14
C ALA A 133 -2.36 -13.96 -3.28
N HIS A 134 -3.13 -14.88 -2.72
CA HIS A 134 -2.62 -16.05 -1.99
C HIS A 134 -2.59 -17.28 -2.90
N GLY A 135 -1.67 -17.25 -3.88
CA GLY A 135 -1.47 -18.31 -4.87
C GLY A 135 -1.86 -17.89 -6.29
N ALA A 136 -1.41 -18.67 -7.28
CA ALA A 136 -1.66 -18.40 -8.70
C ALA A 136 -3.17 -18.39 -9.04
N THR A 137 -3.96 -19.18 -8.33
CA THR A 137 -5.42 -19.24 -8.46
C THR A 137 -6.14 -18.02 -7.90
N ASP A 138 -5.50 -17.20 -7.07
CA ASP A 138 -6.02 -15.93 -6.55
C ASP A 138 -5.45 -14.72 -7.31
N LEU A 139 -4.42 -14.92 -8.13
CA LEU A 139 -3.80 -13.89 -8.96
C LEU A 139 -4.71 -13.51 -10.13
N ARG A 140 -4.70 -12.23 -10.51
CA ARG A 140 -5.40 -11.71 -11.69
C ARG A 140 -4.52 -10.71 -12.47
N GLN A 141 -4.84 -10.51 -13.74
CA GLN A 141 -4.11 -9.54 -14.57
C GLN A 141 -4.52 -8.10 -14.22
N PRO A 142 -3.57 -7.15 -14.20
CA PRO A 142 -3.87 -5.74 -14.03
C PRO A 142 -4.65 -5.21 -15.23
N ILE A 143 -5.65 -4.36 -14.97
CA ILE A 143 -6.26 -3.54 -16.02
C ILE A 143 -5.45 -2.27 -16.14
N LEU A 144 -5.20 -1.86 -17.39
CA LEU A 144 -4.44 -0.65 -17.71
C LEU A 144 -5.36 0.45 -18.21
N ASP A 145 -4.91 1.68 -18.00
CA ASP A 145 -5.54 2.85 -18.60
C ASP A 145 -5.22 2.88 -20.10
N SER A 146 -6.16 3.34 -20.95
CA SER A 146 -5.93 3.43 -22.39
C SER A 146 -4.71 4.29 -22.75
N ARG A 147 -4.39 5.30 -21.94
CA ARG A 147 -3.18 6.13 -22.08
C ARG A 147 -1.88 5.33 -21.90
N GLU A 148 -1.92 4.25 -21.12
CA GLU A 148 -0.79 3.33 -20.91
C GLU A 148 -0.73 2.23 -21.99
N MET A 149 -1.86 1.90 -22.62
CA MET A 149 -1.95 0.88 -23.68
C MET A 149 -1.41 1.36 -25.03
N GLN A 150 -1.44 2.67 -25.30
CA GLN A 150 -0.96 3.24 -26.58
C GLN A 150 0.57 3.20 -26.76
N ASN A 151 1.33 2.92 -25.69
CA ASN A 151 2.78 2.62 -25.75
C ASN A 151 3.00 1.10 -25.96
N ASN A 152 2.48 0.59 -27.07
CA ASN A 152 2.34 -0.85 -27.33
C ASN A 152 3.68 -1.61 -27.38
N ASP A 153 3.63 -2.87 -26.95
CA ASP A 153 4.70 -3.85 -26.67
C ASP A 153 5.57 -3.59 -25.43
N LEU A 154 6.16 -2.41 -25.26
CA LEU A 154 7.04 -2.14 -24.11
C LEU A 154 6.30 -1.99 -22.76
N ALA A 155 5.04 -1.56 -22.77
CA ALA A 155 4.26 -1.36 -21.54
C ALA A 155 3.80 -2.68 -20.91
N LEU A 156 3.25 -3.60 -21.72
CA LEU A 156 2.82 -4.92 -21.24
C LEU A 156 4.03 -5.78 -20.85
N GLU A 157 5.12 -5.67 -21.59
CA GLU A 157 6.39 -6.33 -21.24
C GLU A 157 7.05 -5.66 -20.01
N ARG A 158 6.95 -4.33 -19.81
CA ARG A 158 7.35 -3.67 -18.54
C ARG A 158 6.49 -4.10 -17.37
N LEU A 159 5.20 -4.35 -17.59
CA LEU A 159 4.26 -4.83 -16.57
C LEU A 159 4.51 -6.28 -16.19
N ALA A 160 4.70 -7.15 -17.18
CA ALA A 160 5.19 -8.50 -16.99
C ALA A 160 6.56 -8.47 -16.30
N ARG A 161 7.48 -7.59 -16.72
CA ARG A 161 8.76 -7.34 -16.04
C ARG A 161 8.62 -6.69 -14.67
N LEU A 162 7.53 -6.00 -14.32
CA LEU A 162 7.26 -5.49 -12.97
C LEU A 162 6.72 -6.61 -12.07
N CYS A 163 5.89 -7.50 -12.62
CA CYS A 163 5.44 -8.74 -11.96
C CYS A 163 6.59 -9.74 -11.78
N ILE A 164 7.46 -9.90 -12.77
CA ILE A 164 8.72 -10.66 -12.68
C ILE A 164 9.74 -9.90 -11.82
N SER A 165 9.73 -8.56 -11.82
CA SER A 165 10.54 -7.76 -10.91
C SER A 165 10.09 -7.97 -9.47
N LEU A 166 8.81 -8.22 -9.20
CA LEU A 166 8.29 -8.64 -7.89
C LEU A 166 8.76 -10.05 -7.50
N GLU A 167 9.01 -10.94 -8.47
CA GLU A 167 9.71 -12.21 -8.24
C GLU A 167 11.21 -11.99 -7.98
N ASN A 168 11.87 -11.05 -8.69
CA ASN A 168 13.22 -10.57 -8.36
C ASN A 168 13.26 -9.72 -7.07
N GLU A 169 12.13 -9.19 -6.59
CA GLU A 169 12.04 -8.52 -5.28
C GLU A 169 12.13 -9.54 -4.14
N ARG A 170 11.87 -10.84 -4.39
CA ARG A 170 12.29 -11.93 -3.49
C ARG A 170 13.81 -12.05 -3.47
N ALA A 171 14.47 -11.99 -4.63
CA ALA A 171 15.93 -12.16 -4.73
C ALA A 171 16.76 -11.07 -4.02
N LEU A 172 16.23 -9.86 -3.79
CA LEU A 172 16.91 -8.81 -3.02
C LEU A 172 16.64 -8.85 -1.51
N ASN A 173 15.56 -9.54 -1.08
CA ASN A 173 15.29 -9.84 0.33
C ASN A 173 15.87 -11.20 0.75
N ASP A 174 16.23 -12.05 -0.23
CA ASP A 174 16.96 -13.32 -0.07
C ASP A 174 18.48 -13.17 -0.26
N ASP A 175 19.04 -11.94 -0.20
CA ASP A 175 20.49 -11.84 -0.06
C ASP A 175 20.86 -12.46 1.30
N PRO A 176 21.56 -13.61 1.34
CA PRO A 176 21.72 -14.41 2.56
C PRO A 176 22.31 -13.63 3.73
N LYS A 177 23.02 -12.52 3.44
CA LYS A 177 23.56 -11.61 4.46
C LYS A 177 22.49 -10.95 5.32
N TRP A 178 21.26 -10.71 4.83
CA TRP A 178 20.20 -10.11 5.65
C TRP A 178 19.58 -11.10 6.65
N SER A 179 19.89 -12.39 6.53
CA SER A 179 19.60 -13.40 7.54
C SER A 179 20.66 -13.44 8.65
N ASP A 180 21.83 -12.82 8.45
CA ASP A 180 22.87 -12.69 9.47
C ASP A 180 22.58 -11.49 10.41
N SER A 181 22.39 -11.80 11.69
CA SER A 181 22.15 -10.81 12.75
C SER A 181 23.24 -9.74 12.81
N HIS A 182 24.52 -10.10 12.62
CA HIS A 182 25.61 -9.15 12.70
C HIS A 182 25.56 -8.15 11.54
N TYR A 183 25.25 -8.63 10.34
CA TYR A 183 25.08 -7.78 9.17
C TYR A 183 23.88 -6.83 9.30
N VAL A 184 22.75 -7.33 9.81
CA VAL A 184 21.55 -6.51 10.07
C VAL A 184 21.87 -5.40 11.07
N LEU A 185 22.54 -5.71 12.18
CA LEU A 185 22.92 -4.72 13.19
C LEU A 185 23.84 -3.63 12.64
N ALA A 186 24.68 -3.93 11.66
CA ALA A 186 25.58 -2.95 11.06
C ALA A 186 24.92 -2.10 9.96
N ASN A 187 24.02 -2.69 9.15
CA ASN A 187 23.62 -2.11 7.85
C ASN A 187 22.12 -1.78 7.72
N TYR A 188 21.28 -2.20 8.66
CA TYR A 188 19.84 -1.92 8.58
C TYR A 188 19.56 -0.42 8.65
N LYS A 189 18.91 0.09 7.61
CA LYS A 189 18.49 1.49 7.40
C LYS A 189 19.64 2.50 7.42
N THR A 190 20.86 2.08 7.07
CA THR A 190 22.01 2.98 7.01
C THR A 190 22.18 3.68 5.68
N GLU A 191 21.64 3.13 4.59
CA GLU A 191 21.71 3.70 3.24
C GLU A 191 20.32 4.07 2.71
N PRO A 192 20.23 5.08 1.82
CA PRO A 192 18.96 5.45 1.23
C PRO A 192 18.48 4.34 0.30
N CYS A 193 17.18 4.09 0.29
CA CYS A 193 16.61 3.12 -0.62
C CYS A 193 16.86 3.56 -2.06
N LYS A 194 17.61 2.75 -2.81
CA LYS A 194 17.88 2.99 -4.25
C LYS A 194 16.62 2.85 -5.11
N ARG A 195 15.55 2.30 -4.56
CA ARG A 195 14.25 2.22 -5.23
C ARG A 195 13.58 3.59 -5.14
N PRO A 196 13.01 4.11 -6.23
CA PRO A 196 12.22 5.32 -6.18
C PRO A 196 11.17 5.21 -5.05
N PRO A 197 10.94 6.25 -4.22
CA PRO A 197 10.02 6.18 -3.07
C PRO A 197 8.62 5.65 -3.40
N ARG A 198 8.22 5.71 -4.67
CA ARG A 198 6.93 5.25 -5.22
C ARG A 198 6.87 3.75 -5.56
N LEU A 199 8.02 3.06 -5.61
CA LEU A 199 8.15 1.66 -6.04
C LEU A 199 8.56 0.70 -4.91
N CYS A 200 9.07 1.21 -3.78
CA CYS A 200 9.38 0.35 -2.64
C CYS A 200 8.11 -0.04 -1.87
N ARG A 201 7.59 -1.25 -2.13
CA ARG A 201 6.36 -1.77 -1.50
C ARG A 201 6.57 -2.35 -0.11
N GLN A 202 7.83 -2.52 0.32
CA GLN A 202 8.21 -3.09 1.61
C GLN A 202 7.96 -2.12 2.78
N GLY A 203 7.79 -0.82 2.52
CA GLY A 203 7.49 0.17 3.55
C GLY A 203 8.48 0.11 4.72
N TYR A 204 7.97 -0.02 5.94
CA TYR A 204 8.77 -0.14 7.17
C TYR A 204 9.70 -1.36 7.18
N ALA A 205 9.37 -2.43 6.46
CA ALA A 205 10.16 -3.66 6.39
C ALA A 205 11.35 -3.58 5.42
N CYS A 206 11.51 -2.47 4.70
CA CYS A 206 12.66 -2.29 3.82
C CYS A 206 13.95 -2.13 4.65
N PRO A 207 15.04 -2.83 4.28
CA PRO A 207 16.34 -2.70 4.96
C PRO A 207 17.05 -1.38 4.69
N GLN A 208 16.52 -0.52 3.82
CA GLN A 208 17.06 0.81 3.50
C GLN A 208 16.07 1.90 3.92
N TYR A 209 16.57 3.12 4.17
CA TYR A 209 15.74 4.20 4.65
C TYR A 209 15.10 5.02 3.52
N HIS A 210 13.90 5.56 3.76
CA HIS A 210 13.16 6.38 2.77
C HIS A 210 13.02 7.84 3.16
N ASN A 211 13.23 8.17 4.43
CA ASN A 211 13.15 9.53 4.96
C ASN A 211 14.05 9.65 6.20
N PRO A 212 14.32 10.88 6.69
CA PRO A 212 15.20 11.10 7.84
C PRO A 212 14.78 10.39 9.13
N ARG A 213 13.47 10.22 9.37
CA ARG A 213 12.94 9.50 10.54
C ARG A 213 13.20 7.99 10.46
N ASP A 214 13.26 7.47 9.25
CA ASP A 214 13.56 6.06 8.95
C ASP A 214 15.08 5.80 8.91
N ARG A 215 15.92 6.83 8.90
CA ARG A 215 17.38 6.67 8.77
C ARG A 215 18.02 6.25 10.09
N ARG A 216 18.90 5.26 10.01
CA ARG A 216 19.81 4.86 11.09
C ARG A 216 21.24 5.25 10.75
N ARG A 217 21.95 5.86 11.69
CA ARG A 217 23.39 6.10 11.52
C ARG A 217 24.14 4.78 11.64
N ASN A 218 25.10 4.54 10.76
CA ASN A 218 25.89 3.30 10.80
C ASN A 218 26.72 3.24 12.11
N PRO A 219 26.52 2.24 12.99
CA PRO A 219 27.18 2.17 14.30
C PRO A 219 28.70 1.89 14.22
N SER A 220 29.18 1.41 13.08
CA SER A 220 30.62 1.25 12.83
C SER A 220 31.30 2.60 12.58
N ILE A 221 30.55 3.58 12.07
CA ILE A 221 31.04 4.94 11.72
C ILE A 221 30.72 5.93 12.84
N PHE A 222 29.48 5.94 13.32
CA PHE A 222 28.98 6.89 14.31
C PHE A 222 28.85 6.20 15.67
N LYS A 223 29.47 6.80 16.70
CA LYS A 223 29.35 6.32 18.09
C LYS A 223 28.31 7.12 18.84
N TYR A 224 27.23 6.43 19.22
CA TYR A 224 26.08 6.97 19.95
C TYR A 224 25.57 5.94 20.97
N LYS A 225 24.81 6.39 21.97
CA LYS A 225 24.24 5.57 23.05
C LYS A 225 22.85 5.03 22.66
N SER A 226 22.34 4.07 23.42
CA SER A 226 20.96 3.59 23.24
C SER A 226 19.90 4.54 23.82
N THR A 227 20.32 5.49 24.66
CA THR A 227 19.44 6.51 25.24
C THR A 227 19.01 7.51 24.15
N PRO A 228 17.69 7.73 23.94
CA PRO A 228 17.21 8.67 22.92
C PRO A 228 17.69 10.10 23.14
N CYS A 229 17.87 10.84 22.04
CA CYS A 229 18.21 12.26 22.09
C CYS A 229 17.01 13.06 22.65
N PRO A 230 17.18 13.87 23.72
CA PRO A 230 16.07 14.63 24.31
C PRO A 230 15.52 15.72 23.38
N HIS A 231 16.30 16.16 22.39
CA HIS A 231 15.83 17.11 21.39
C HIS A 231 14.95 16.46 20.31
N VAL A 232 15.14 15.16 20.02
CA VAL A 232 14.45 14.43 18.93
C VAL A 232 13.34 13.53 19.47
N LYS A 233 13.43 13.08 20.72
CA LYS A 233 12.38 12.34 21.42
C LYS A 233 11.87 13.20 22.58
N GLN A 234 10.70 13.80 22.40
CA GLN A 234 10.03 14.61 23.43
C GLN A 234 8.80 13.86 23.93
N ASN A 235 8.73 13.65 25.24
CA ASN A 235 7.77 12.73 25.84
C ASN A 235 7.90 11.33 25.20
N ASP A 236 6.87 10.85 24.51
CA ASP A 236 6.86 9.58 23.77
C ASP A 236 6.78 9.74 22.25
N GLU A 237 6.90 10.97 21.73
CA GLU A 237 6.88 11.23 20.30
C GLU A 237 8.27 11.44 19.72
N TRP A 238 8.50 10.84 18.55
CA TRP A 238 9.68 11.07 17.72
C TRP A 238 9.39 12.18 16.71
N ILE A 239 10.12 13.29 16.82
CA ILE A 239 10.04 14.41 15.88
C ILE A 239 11.15 14.33 14.83
N ASP A 240 11.22 15.32 13.94
CA ASP A 240 12.20 15.31 12.85
C ASP A 240 13.63 15.36 13.42
N PRO A 241 14.55 14.43 13.07
CA PRO A 241 15.91 14.44 13.58
C PRO A 241 16.72 15.70 13.26
N THR A 242 16.32 16.47 12.23
CA THR A 242 16.98 17.73 11.85
C THR A 242 16.87 18.83 12.92
N VAL A 243 15.98 18.68 13.90
CA VAL A 243 15.87 19.60 15.05
C VAL A 243 17.06 19.51 16.01
N CYS A 244 17.85 18.43 15.96
CA CYS A 244 19.07 18.33 16.75
C CYS A 244 20.22 19.04 16.05
N GLU A 245 20.69 20.14 16.62
CA GLU A 245 21.81 20.93 16.09
C GLU A 245 23.11 20.12 15.98
N SER A 246 23.27 19.09 16.82
CA SER A 246 24.43 18.19 16.74
C SER A 246 24.42 17.26 15.52
N GLY A 247 23.30 17.19 14.79
CA GLY A 247 23.13 16.36 13.59
C GLY A 247 23.65 14.94 13.78
N ASP A 248 24.44 14.47 12.81
CA ASP A 248 25.02 13.12 12.82
C ASP A 248 26.07 12.92 13.92
N GLY A 249 26.63 14.00 14.46
CA GLY A 249 27.57 14.01 15.58
C GLY A 249 26.94 13.78 16.95
N CYS A 250 25.60 13.78 17.05
CA CYS A 250 24.88 13.57 18.30
C CYS A 250 25.32 12.25 18.98
N LYS A 251 25.59 12.27 20.30
CA LYS A 251 26.05 11.09 21.06
C LYS A 251 24.90 10.24 21.62
N TYR A 252 23.67 10.69 21.43
CA TYR A 252 22.44 9.94 21.68
C TYR A 252 21.99 9.25 20.40
#